data_AF-A0A0W1AWU5-F1
#
_entry.id   AF-A0A0W1AWU5-F1
#
_cell.length_a   1.000
_cell.length_b   1.000
_cell.length_c   1.000
_cell.angle_alpha   90.00
_cell.angle_beta   90.00
_cell.angle_gamma   90.00
#
_symmetry.space_group_name_H-M   'P 1'
#
loop_
_entity.id
_entity.type
_entity.pdbx_description
1 polymer ?
#
loop_
_entity_poly.entity_id
_entity_poly.type
_entity_poly.pdbx_seq_one_letter_code
_entity_poly.pdbx_strand_id
1 'polypeptide(L)'
;MFISPVINWTYADVYITGFRKQEFGWLAAVPDPSGKLRPAGIIELGASPIHKQAFRGVAQQLVKGEDKEFVHLEPRLRAKVRMRNWTKSGMLRSPVFTEFLV
;
A
#
# COMPACT_ATOMS: atom_id res chain seq x y z
N MET A 1 -3.39 36.20 15.38
CA MET A 1 -3.25 34.80 15.83
C MET A 1 -3.59 33.90 14.65
N PHE A 2 -2.60 33.32 14.00
CA PHE A 2 -2.83 32.37 12.90
C PHE A 2 -2.90 30.96 13.49
N ILE A 3 -4.07 30.32 13.40
CA ILE A 3 -4.24 28.92 13.78
C ILE A 3 -3.76 28.08 12.60
N SER A 4 -2.56 27.51 12.69
CA SER A 4 -2.12 26.52 11.70
C SER A 4 -3.05 25.30 11.78
N PRO A 5 -3.60 24.81 10.65
CA PRO A 5 -4.48 23.65 10.68
C PRO A 5 -3.72 22.42 11.18
N VAL A 6 -4.22 21.79 12.23
CA VAL A 6 -3.75 20.48 12.70
C VAL A 6 -4.12 19.47 11.62
N ILE A 7 -3.12 18.93 10.91
CA ILE A 7 -3.36 17.87 9.94
C ILE A 7 -3.57 16.56 10.71
N ASN A 8 -4.82 16.14 10.83
CA ASN A 8 -5.15 14.80 11.34
C ASN A 8 -4.80 13.76 10.27
N TRP A 9 -3.73 13.02 10.50
CA TRP A 9 -3.35 11.86 9.68
C TRP A 9 -4.12 10.63 10.13
N THR A 10 -4.70 9.90 9.18
CA THR A 10 -5.26 8.56 9.44
C THR A 10 -4.24 7.51 9.01
N TYR A 11 -4.09 6.45 9.79
CA TYR A 11 -3.21 5.34 9.47
C TYR A 11 -4.01 4.08 9.15
N ALA A 12 -3.45 3.21 8.31
CA ALA A 12 -3.98 1.90 8.03
C ALA A 12 -2.85 0.90 7.83
N ASP A 13 -3.09 -0.33 8.30
CA ASP A 13 -2.27 -1.48 7.97
C ASP A 13 -2.87 -2.13 6.72
N VAL A 14 -2.01 -2.42 5.75
CA VAL A 14 -2.40 -2.94 4.45
C VAL A 14 -1.55 -4.15 4.09
N TYR A 15 -2.11 -5.02 3.26
CA TYR A 15 -1.37 -6.05 2.56
C TYR A 15 -0.87 -5.49 1.24
N ILE A 16 0.41 -5.73 0.92
CA ILE A 16 0.93 -5.47 -0.43
C ILE A 16 0.67 -6.71 -1.27
N THR A 17 -0.21 -6.58 -2.26
CA THR A 17 -0.70 -7.71 -3.08
C THR A 17 -0.17 -7.70 -4.49
N GLY A 18 0.72 -6.76 -4.83
CA GLY A 18 1.22 -6.60 -6.18
C GLY A 18 2.01 -5.31 -6.37
N PHE A 19 2.54 -5.14 -7.57
CA PHE A 19 3.22 -3.91 -7.97
C PHE A 19 3.08 -3.65 -9.48
N ARG A 20 3.16 -2.38 -9.86
CA ARG A 20 3.18 -1.94 -11.28
C ARG A 20 4.47 -2.35 -11.96
N LYS A 21 4.39 -2.77 -13.22
CA LYS A 21 5.57 -3.16 -14.02
C LYS A 21 6.40 -1.97 -14.52
N GLN A 22 5.77 -0.85 -14.85
CA GLN A 22 6.42 0.26 -15.56
C GLN A 22 6.92 1.37 -14.63
N GLU A 23 6.16 1.68 -13.59
CA GLU A 23 6.46 2.76 -12.66
C GLU A 23 6.26 2.32 -11.22
N PHE A 24 6.69 3.14 -10.27
CA PHE A 24 6.55 2.80 -8.87
C PHE A 24 5.08 2.85 -8.43
N GLY A 25 4.56 1.71 -7.99
CA GLY A 25 3.27 1.62 -7.32
C GLY A 25 3.09 0.25 -6.71
N TRP A 26 2.76 0.19 -5.42
CA TRP A 26 2.39 -1.05 -4.73
C TRP A 26 0.88 -1.17 -4.59
N LEU A 27 0.32 -2.30 -4.99
CA LEU A 27 -1.10 -2.58 -4.81
C LEU A 27 -1.37 -2.87 -3.33
N ALA A 28 -2.30 -2.13 -2.74
CA ALA A 28 -2.70 -2.27 -1.36
C ALA A 28 -4.07 -2.94 -1.25
N ALA A 29 -4.21 -3.88 -0.32
CA ALA A 29 -5.47 -4.49 0.05
C ALA A 29 -5.68 -4.46 1.56
N VAL A 30 -6.95 -4.47 1.98
CA VAL A 30 -7.35 -4.55 3.40
C VAL A 30 -8.42 -5.60 3.57
N PRO A 31 -8.56 -6.21 4.76
CA PRO A 31 -9.67 -7.11 5.05
C PRO A 31 -11.00 -6.35 4.97
N ASP A 32 -12.00 -6.98 4.37
CA ASP A 32 -13.40 -6.61 4.50
C ASP A 32 -13.99 -7.19 5.81
N PRO A 33 -15.26 -6.89 6.14
CA PRO A 33 -15.89 -7.43 7.35
C PRO A 33 -15.98 -8.97 7.40
N SER A 34 -15.86 -9.67 6.27
CA SER A 34 -15.81 -11.14 6.20
C SER A 34 -14.39 -11.70 6.39
N GLY A 35 -13.39 -10.84 6.51
CA GLY A 35 -11.97 -11.19 6.57
C GLY A 35 -11.32 -11.44 5.21
N LYS A 36 -12.06 -11.30 4.10
CA LYS A 36 -11.49 -11.42 2.76
C LYS A 36 -10.75 -10.14 2.39
N LEU A 37 -9.61 -10.28 1.71
CA LEU A 37 -8.86 -9.13 1.24
C LEU A 37 -9.56 -8.50 0.02
N ARG A 38 -9.79 -7.19 0.11
CA ARG A 38 -10.28 -6.37 -0.98
C ARG A 38 -9.23 -5.32 -1.37
N PRO A 39 -9.16 -4.92 -2.65
CA PRO A 39 -8.34 -3.79 -3.06
C PRO A 39 -8.70 -2.51 -2.28
N ALA A 40 -7.68 -1.71 -1.97
CA ALA A 40 -7.79 -0.51 -1.16
C ALA A 40 -7.07 0.71 -1.77
N GLY A 41 -6.18 0.51 -2.74
CA GLY A 41 -5.52 1.60 -3.47
C GLY A 41 -4.14 1.20 -3.98
N ILE A 42 -3.39 2.20 -4.45
CA ILE A 42 -2.00 2.04 -4.90
C ILE A 42 -1.14 3.01 -4.08
N ILE A 43 -0.03 2.51 -3.54
CA ILE A 43 0.93 3.30 -2.77
C ILE A 43 2.02 3.78 -3.72
N GLU A 44 2.04 5.08 -4.00
CA GLU A 44 2.94 5.70 -4.98
C GLU A 44 3.98 6.63 -4.32
N LEU A 45 3.85 6.89 -3.01
CA LEU A 45 4.66 7.85 -2.26
C LEU A 45 5.22 7.27 -0.97
N GLY A 46 6.28 7.87 -0.44
CA GLY A 46 6.86 7.57 0.89
C GLY A 46 7.94 6.49 0.89
N ALA A 47 7.98 5.60 -0.10
CA ALA A 47 9.04 4.60 -0.19
C ALA A 47 10.36 5.22 -0.68
N SER A 48 11.40 5.14 0.15
CA SER A 48 12.76 5.51 -0.22
C SER A 48 13.39 4.47 -1.18
N PRO A 49 14.53 4.77 -1.82
CA PRO A 49 15.25 3.79 -2.62
C PRO A 49 15.59 2.50 -1.86
N ILE A 50 15.92 2.61 -0.56
CA ILE A 50 16.22 1.47 0.32
C ILE A 50 14.96 0.60 0.50
N HIS A 51 13.80 1.20 0.76
CA HIS A 51 12.54 0.47 0.89
C HIS A 51 12.19 -0.28 -0.40
N LYS A 52 12.39 0.37 -1.56
CA LYS A 52 12.16 -0.24 -2.88
C LYS A 52 13.12 -1.40 -3.14
N GLN A 53 14.38 -1.30 -2.73
CA GLN A 53 15.36 -2.37 -2.85
C GLN A 53 15.01 -3.56 -1.95
N ALA A 54 14.67 -3.31 -0.68
CA ALA A 54 14.22 -4.34 0.26
C ALA A 54 13.00 -5.09 -0.28
N PHE A 55 12.00 -4.36 -0.78
CA PHE A 55 10.83 -4.96 -1.43
C PHE A 55 11.21 -5.85 -2.60
N ARG A 56 12.07 -5.39 -3.52
CA ARG A 56 12.51 -6.19 -4.67
C ARG A 56 13.19 -7.51 -4.26
N GLY A 57 13.94 -7.50 -3.16
CA GLY A 57 14.61 -8.69 -2.64
C GLY A 57 13.67 -9.81 -2.19
N VAL A 58 12.44 -9.47 -1.79
CA VAL A 58 11.45 -10.45 -1.30
C VAL A 58 10.29 -10.68 -2.27
N ALA A 59 9.91 -9.67 -3.05
CA ALA A 59 8.71 -9.69 -3.88
C ALA A 59 8.72 -10.81 -4.92
N GLN A 60 9.88 -11.13 -5.50
CA GLN A 60 10.02 -12.19 -6.51
C GLN A 60 9.60 -13.56 -5.98
N GLN A 61 9.80 -13.82 -4.69
CA GLN A 61 9.43 -15.10 -4.05
C GLN A 61 7.93 -15.20 -3.76
N LEU A 62 7.20 -14.08 -3.85
CA LEU A 62 5.78 -14.00 -3.56
C LEU A 62 4.93 -13.94 -4.83
N VAL A 63 5.52 -13.95 -6.02
CA VAL A 63 4.79 -13.82 -7.28
C VAL A 63 3.88 -15.03 -7.48
N LYS A 64 2.59 -14.76 -7.70
CA LYS A 64 1.58 -15.79 -8.01
C LYS A 64 1.01 -15.69 -9.43
N GLY A 65 1.38 -14.64 -10.16
CA GLY A 65 0.91 -14.38 -11.51
C GLY A 65 1.12 -12.93 -11.90
N GLU A 66 0.84 -12.63 -13.16
CA GLU A 66 0.98 -11.28 -13.71
C GLU A 66 -0.02 -11.06 -14.84
N ASP A 67 -0.32 -9.79 -15.09
CA ASP A 67 -1.05 -9.33 -16.27
C ASP A 67 -0.20 -8.31 -17.04
N LYS A 68 -0.83 -7.53 -17.92
CA LYS A 68 -0.14 -6.53 -18.75
C LYS A 68 0.50 -5.40 -17.91
N GLU A 69 -0.12 -5.02 -16.81
CA GLU A 69 0.21 -3.82 -16.03
C GLU A 69 0.82 -4.15 -14.66
N PHE A 70 0.45 -5.29 -14.08
CA PHE A 70 0.78 -5.64 -12.70
C PHE A 70 1.44 -7.01 -12.58
N VAL A 71 2.31 -7.12 -11.59
CA VAL A 71 2.72 -8.40 -11.00
C VAL A 71 1.91 -8.59 -9.72
N HIS A 72 1.26 -9.74 -9.58
CA HIS A 72 0.42 -10.09 -8.43
C HIS A 72 1.21 -10.95 -7.45
N LEU A 73 1.10 -10.61 -6.17
CA LEU A 73 1.79 -11.29 -5.06
C LEU A 73 0.81 -12.05 -4.17
N GLU A 74 1.31 -13.08 -3.50
CA GLU A 74 0.68 -13.60 -2.29
C GLU A 74 0.64 -12.52 -1.20
N PRO A 75 -0.47 -12.37 -0.47
CA PRO A 75 -0.66 -11.32 0.52
C PRO A 75 0.06 -11.66 1.85
N ARG A 76 1.38 -11.83 1.79
CA ARG A 76 2.23 -12.15 2.95
C ARG A 76 2.99 -10.94 3.49
N LEU A 77 3.15 -9.91 2.66
CA LEU A 77 3.82 -8.67 3.03
C LEU A 77 2.80 -7.64 3.51
N ARG A 78 3.02 -7.08 4.69
CA ARG A 78 2.20 -6.01 5.26
C ARG A 78 2.99 -4.71 5.36
N ALA A 79 2.28 -3.59 5.29
CA ALA A 79 2.85 -2.27 5.45
C ALA A 79 1.88 -1.36 6.18
N LYS A 80 2.43 -0.36 6.85
CA LYS A 80 1.65 0.75 7.40
C LYS A 80 1.69 1.92 6.43
N VAL A 81 0.54 2.52 6.21
CA VAL A 81 0.39 3.74 5.42
C VAL A 81 -0.23 4.83 6.25
N ARG A 82 0.16 6.08 5.97
CA ARG A 82 -0.61 7.25 6.36
C ARG A 82 -1.43 7.73 5.17
N MET A 83 -2.60 8.28 5.43
CA MET A 83 -3.53 8.76 4.41
C MET A 83 -4.33 9.95 4.92
N ARG A 84 -5.01 10.64 4.01
CA ARG A 84 -5.92 11.73 4.38
C ARG A 84 -7.15 11.19 5.09
N ASN A 85 -7.84 10.26 4.45
CA ASN A 85 -9.03 9.60 4.97
C ASN A 85 -9.38 8.38 4.12
N TRP A 86 -10.36 7.60 4.59
CA TRP A 86 -11.07 6.64 3.78
C TRP A 86 -12.06 7.34 2.83
N THR A 87 -12.18 6.86 1.60
CA THR A 87 -13.30 7.24 0.73
C THR A 87 -14.58 6.54 1.18
N LYS A 88 -15.74 7.00 0.70
CA LYS A 88 -17.03 6.33 0.93
C LYS A 88 -17.04 4.87 0.43
N SER A 89 -16.25 4.56 -0.59
CA SER A 89 -16.07 3.21 -1.13
C SER A 89 -15.01 2.38 -0.37
N GLY A 90 -14.45 2.90 0.72
CA GLY A 90 -13.45 2.20 1.52
C GLY A 90 -12.05 2.16 0.88
N MET A 91 -11.73 3.09 -0.02
CA MET A 91 -10.40 3.23 -0.61
C MET A 91 -9.53 4.19 0.22
N LEU A 92 -8.23 3.99 0.18
CA LEU A 92 -7.23 4.85 0.80
C LEU A 92 -7.08 6.12 -0.03
N ARG A 93 -7.32 7.30 0.56
CA ARG A 93 -7.09 8.57 -0.15
C ARG A 93 -5.65 9.03 0.04
N SER A 94 -4.90 9.05 -1.08
CA SER A 94 -3.50 9.50 -1.13
C SER A 94 -2.62 8.76 -0.11
N PRO A 95 -2.57 7.42 -0.16
CA PRO A 95 -1.76 6.65 0.78
C PRO A 95 -0.28 6.93 0.57
N VAL A 96 0.44 7.12 1.67
CA VAL A 96 1.89 7.31 1.72
C VAL A 96 2.48 6.21 2.58
N PHE A 97 3.40 5.44 2.00
CA PHE A 97 4.15 4.41 2.70
C PHE A 97 4.83 5.00 3.94
N THR A 98 4.74 4.27 5.06
CA THR A 98 5.44 4.62 6.31
C THR A 98 6.51 3.58 6.61
N GLU A 99 6.12 2.31 6.77
CA GLU A 99 7.02 1.22 7.14
C GLU A 99 6.45 -0.14 6.71
N PHE A 100 7.32 -1.15 6.59
CA PHE A 100 6.89 -2.54 6.50
C PHE A 100 6.56 -3.06 7.89
N LEU A 101 5.54 -3.91 7.99
CA LEU A 101 5.15 -4.57 9.23
C LEU A 101 5.72 -5.98 9.24
N VAL A 102 6.52 -6.30 10.25
CA VAL A 102 7.18 -7.60 10.47
C VAL A 102 6.25 -8.52 11.26
#